data_AF-A0A0K8P483-F1
#
_entry.id   AF-A0A0K8P483-F1
#
_cell.length_a   1.000
_cell.length_b   1.000
_cell.length_c   1.000
_cell.angle_alpha   90.00
_cell.angle_beta   90.00
_cell.angle_gamma   90.00
#
_symmetry.space_group_name_H-M   'P 1'
#
loop_
_entity.id
_entity.type
_entity.pdbx_description
1 polymer ?
#
loop_
_entity_poly.entity_id
_entity_poly.type
_entity_poly.pdbx_seq_one_letter_code
_entity_poly.pdbx_strand_id
1 'polypeptide(L)'
;MGMNTCPACAAAEQDPRTGLFTHGCRECTARNLAQSPAAHRALTGQGADDLRALIVETWGQADYLDGRTRVWAWVERLQKGK
;
A
#
# COMPACT_ATOMS: atom_id res chain seq x y z
N MET A 1 7.95 7.44 -14.56
CA MET A 1 7.39 8.58 -13.80
C MET A 1 7.68 8.32 -12.33
N GLY A 2 8.38 9.26 -11.68
CA GLY A 2 9.14 9.02 -10.46
C GLY A 2 8.30 8.66 -9.24
N MET A 3 8.85 7.77 -8.42
CA MET A 3 8.31 7.23 -7.18
C MET A 3 8.07 8.31 -6.08
N ASN A 4 8.55 9.56 -6.29
CA ASN A 4 8.76 10.54 -5.22
C ASN A 4 8.14 11.93 -5.48
N THR A 5 7.28 12.13 -6.49
CA THR A 5 6.71 13.48 -6.76
C THR A 5 5.51 13.85 -5.87
N CYS A 6 5.07 12.94 -5.00
CA CYS A 6 3.91 13.17 -4.15
C CYS A 6 4.36 13.67 -2.76
N PRO A 7 3.91 14.86 -2.31
CA PRO A 7 4.25 15.38 -0.98
C PRO A 7 3.86 14.44 0.16
N ALA A 8 2.73 13.74 0.03
CA ALA A 8 2.29 12.75 1.00
C ALA A 8 3.21 11.52 1.06
N CYS A 9 3.78 11.09 -0.07
CA CYS A 9 4.77 10.01 -0.12
C CYS A 9 6.12 10.47 0.47
N ALA A 10 6.55 11.69 0.21
CA ALA A 10 7.77 12.24 0.81
C ALA A 10 7.65 12.34 2.34
N ALA A 11 6.49 12.77 2.86
CA ALA A 11 6.22 12.73 4.29
C ALA A 11 6.23 11.28 4.84
N ALA A 12 5.73 10.33 4.05
CA ALA A 12 5.70 8.90 4.39
C ALA A 12 7.08 8.24 4.48
N GLU A 13 8.06 8.77 3.76
CA GLU A 13 9.45 8.28 3.84
C GLU A 13 10.07 8.58 5.20
N GLN A 14 9.68 9.71 5.82
CA GLN A 14 10.13 10.10 7.15
C GLN A 14 9.28 9.43 8.25
N ASP A 15 7.96 9.42 8.08
CA ASP A 15 7.02 8.73 8.96
C ASP A 15 5.99 7.93 8.14
N PRO A 16 6.18 6.60 8.01
CA PRO A 16 5.27 5.73 7.27
C PRO A 16 3.81 5.76 7.77
N ARG A 17 3.56 6.19 9.02
CA ARG A 17 2.24 6.27 9.63
C ARG A 17 1.58 7.65 9.52
N THR A 18 2.16 8.55 8.72
CA THR A 18 1.53 9.83 8.44
C THR A 18 0.13 9.64 7.82
N GLY A 19 -0.84 10.44 8.29
CA GLY A 19 -2.22 10.43 7.79
C GLY A 19 -2.42 11.19 6.48
N LEU A 20 -1.35 11.72 5.87
CA LEU A 20 -1.43 12.52 4.65
C LEU A 20 -1.47 11.63 3.41
N PHE A 21 -2.56 11.66 2.63
CA PHE A 21 -2.68 10.92 1.37
C PHE A 21 -3.02 11.86 0.22
N THR A 22 -2.53 11.55 -0.98
CA THR A 22 -2.91 12.26 -2.21
C THR A 22 -3.74 11.35 -3.11
N HIS A 23 -4.91 11.83 -3.52
CA HIS A 23 -5.78 11.11 -4.45
C HIS A 23 -5.09 10.95 -5.82
N GLY A 24 -5.29 9.78 -6.46
CA GLY A 24 -4.65 9.44 -7.74
C GLY A 24 -3.18 9.01 -7.64
N CYS A 25 -2.52 9.15 -6.48
CA CYS A 25 -1.16 8.66 -6.29
C CYS A 25 -1.18 7.15 -5.98
N ARG A 26 -0.61 6.34 -6.88
CA ARG A 26 -0.52 4.87 -6.70
C ARG A 26 0.18 4.49 -5.38
N GLU A 27 1.23 5.20 -4.99
CA GLU A 27 1.94 4.95 -3.73
C GLU A 27 1.10 5.28 -2.49
N CYS A 28 0.36 6.40 -2.50
CA CYS A 28 -0.56 6.73 -1.40
C CYS A 28 -1.67 5.68 -1.28
N THR A 29 -2.23 5.24 -2.41
CA THR A 29 -3.23 4.17 -2.42
C THR A 29 -2.64 2.84 -1.93
N ALA A 30 -1.42 2.48 -2.35
CA ALA A 30 -0.74 1.29 -1.87
C ALA A 30 -0.50 1.32 -0.36
N ARG A 31 -0.08 2.47 0.18
CA ARG A 31 0.11 2.66 1.61
C ARG A 31 -1.22 2.60 2.39
N ASN A 32 -2.30 3.11 1.81
CA ASN A 32 -3.63 3.00 2.41
C ASN A 32 -4.05 1.53 2.52
N LEU A 33 -3.93 0.77 1.41
CA LEU A 33 -4.19 -0.68 1.41
C LEU A 33 -3.29 -1.43 2.39
N ALA A 34 -2.02 -1.06 2.51
CA ALA A 34 -1.07 -1.67 3.45
C ALA A 34 -1.45 -1.46 4.93
N GLN A 35 -2.20 -0.40 5.26
CA GLN A 35 -2.72 -0.12 6.60
C GLN A 35 -4.11 -0.74 6.84
N SER A 36 -4.73 -1.32 5.81
CA SER A 36 -6.06 -1.90 5.92
C SER A 36 -6.07 -3.20 6.75
N PRO A 37 -7.21 -3.55 7.37
CA PRO A 37 -7.37 -4.85 8.03
C PRO A 37 -7.08 -6.04 7.11
N ALA A 38 -7.35 -5.92 5.80
CA ALA A 38 -7.06 -6.98 4.83
C ALA A 38 -5.55 -7.24 4.70
N ALA A 39 -4.72 -6.21 4.70
CA ALA A 39 -3.26 -6.37 4.70
C ALA A 39 -2.74 -6.99 6.00
N HIS A 40 -3.32 -6.61 7.14
CA HIS A 40 -2.99 -7.23 8.43
C HIS A 40 -3.37 -8.71 8.47
N ARG A 41 -4.56 -9.08 7.97
CA ARG A 41 -4.95 -10.49 7.87
C ARG A 41 -4.01 -11.25 6.94
N ALA A 42 -3.67 -10.67 5.78
CA ALA A 42 -2.78 -11.31 4.81
C ALA A 42 -1.40 -11.64 5.40
N LEU A 43 -0.89 -10.81 6.32
CA LEU A 43 0.33 -11.09 7.09
C LEU A 43 0.22 -12.33 7.97
N THR A 44 -0.95 -12.59 8.56
CA THR A 44 -1.19 -13.75 9.43
C THR A 44 -1.62 -15.00 8.66
N GLY A 45 -1.50 -14.98 7.33
CA GLY A 45 -1.90 -16.09 6.45
C GLY A 45 -3.41 -16.24 6.28
N GLN A 46 -4.21 -15.27 6.75
CA GLN A 46 -5.66 -15.27 6.63
C GLN A 46 -6.10 -14.18 5.64
N GLY A 47 -7.08 -14.40 4.76
CA GLY A 47 -7.59 -13.31 3.91
C GLY A 47 -6.60 -12.71 2.90
N ALA A 48 -5.64 -13.51 2.41
CA ALA A 48 -4.81 -13.12 1.26
C ALA A 48 -5.67 -12.83 0.01
N ASP A 49 -6.81 -13.52 -0.12
CA ASP A 49 -7.79 -13.30 -1.19
C ASP A 49 -8.50 -11.95 -1.06
N ASP A 50 -8.76 -11.47 0.17
CA ASP A 50 -9.36 -10.15 0.40
C ASP A 50 -8.43 -9.04 -0.08
N LEU A 51 -7.14 -9.12 0.29
CA LEU A 51 -6.14 -8.14 -0.14
C LEU A 51 -5.97 -8.18 -1.66
N ARG A 52 -5.99 -9.38 -2.25
CA ARG A 52 -5.95 -9.54 -3.70
C ARG A 52 -7.15 -8.87 -4.37
N ALA A 53 -8.36 -9.11 -3.87
CA ALA A 53 -9.58 -8.52 -4.42
C ALA A 53 -9.51 -6.99 -4.39
N LEU A 54 -9.08 -6.40 -3.27
CA LEU A 54 -8.92 -4.95 -3.14
C LEU A 54 -7.91 -4.36 -4.13
N ILE A 55 -6.77 -5.03 -4.34
CA ILE A 55 -5.75 -4.59 -5.31
C ILE A 55 -6.30 -4.64 -6.73
N VAL A 56 -7.03 -5.72 -7.07
CA VAL A 56 -7.66 -5.90 -8.39
C VAL A 56 -8.79 -4.90 -8.61
N GLU A 57 -9.59 -4.58 -7.59
CA GLU A 57 -10.63 -3.55 -7.67
C GLU A 57 -10.02 -2.16 -7.88
N THR A 58 -8.88 -1.89 -7.24
CA THR A 58 -8.23 -0.57 -7.26
C THR A 58 -7.51 -0.28 -8.59
N TRP A 59 -6.79 -1.26 -9.15
CA TRP A 59 -5.93 -1.06 -10.33
C TRP A 59 -6.22 -2.01 -11.50
N GLY A 60 -7.15 -2.94 -11.35
CA GLY A 60 -7.45 -3.96 -12.35
C GLY A 60 -6.55 -5.19 -12.25
N GLN A 61 -6.99 -6.28 -12.90
CA GLN A 61 -6.28 -7.56 -12.90
C GLN A 61 -4.91 -7.48 -13.57
N ALA A 62 -4.74 -6.61 -14.57
CA ALA A 62 -3.48 -6.45 -15.31
C ALA A 62 -2.36 -5.84 -14.44
N ASP A 63 -2.71 -4.91 -13.54
CA ASP A 63 -1.77 -4.22 -12.65
C ASP A 63 -1.63 -4.91 -11.28
N TYR A 64 -2.25 -6.08 -11.08
CA TYR A 64 -2.24 -6.78 -9.79
C TYR A 64 -0.84 -7.01 -9.23
N LEU A 65 0.11 -7.45 -10.07
CA LEU A 65 1.47 -7.75 -9.62
C LEU A 65 2.26 -6.50 -9.20
N ASP A 66 2.11 -5.40 -9.95
CA ASP A 66 2.70 -4.10 -9.59
C ASP A 66 2.08 -3.58 -8.29
N GLY A 67 0.74 -3.61 -8.21
CA GLY A 67 0.00 -3.21 -7.02
C GLY A 67 0.36 -4.02 -5.77
N ARG A 68 0.43 -5.34 -5.90
CA ARG A 68 0.87 -6.24 -4.82
C ARG A 68 2.27 -5.89 -4.34
N THR A 69 3.21 -5.65 -5.25
CA THR A 69 4.59 -5.27 -4.93
C THR A 69 4.63 -3.97 -4.12
N ARG A 70 3.88 -2.95 -4.54
CA ARG A 70 3.82 -1.65 -3.84
C ARG A 70 3.20 -1.77 -2.45
N VAL A 71 2.07 -2.48 -2.34
CA VAL A 71 1.39 -2.69 -1.05
C VAL A 71 2.32 -3.42 -0.09
N TRP A 72 2.97 -4.49 -0.52
CA TRP A 72 3.91 -5.24 0.33
C TRP A 72 5.12 -4.43 0.76
N ALA A 73 5.68 -3.61 -0.12
CA ALA A 73 6.77 -2.69 0.25
C ALA A 73 6.34 -1.74 1.38
N TRP A 74 5.10 -1.25 1.36
CA TRP A 74 4.56 -0.42 2.45
C TRP A 74 4.28 -1.23 3.72
N VAL A 75 3.74 -2.44 3.61
CA VAL A 75 3.54 -3.34 4.75
C VAL A 75 4.88 -3.57 5.48
N GLU A 76 5.94 -3.89 4.76
CA GLU A 76 7.28 -4.10 5.35
C GLU A 76 7.81 -2.86 6.08
N ARG A 77 7.64 -1.66 5.50
CA ARG A 77 8.04 -0.40 6.13
C ARG A 77 7.26 -0.15 7.43
N LEU A 78 5.95 -0.38 7.41
CA LEU A 78 5.07 -0.21 8.57
C LEU A 78 5.37 -1.20 9.71
N GLN A 79 5.86 -2.41 9.38
CA GLN A 79 6.30 -3.41 10.35
C GLN A 79 7.69 -3.10 10.93
N LYS A 80 8.63 -2.61 10.12
CA LYS A 80 9.99 -2.24 10.57
C LYS A 80 10.03 -0.99 11.43
N GLY A 81 9.11 -0.04 11.24
CA GLY A 81 8.98 1.16 12.06
C GLY A 81 8.28 0.92 13.41
N LYS A 82 8.33 -0.30 13.97
CA LYS A 82 7.73 -0.67 15.26
C LYS A 82 8.82 -0.75 16.31
#